data_AF-A0A1U7JG24-F1
#
_entry.id   AF-A0A1U7JG24-F1
#
_cell.length_a   1.000
_cell.length_b   1.000
_cell.length_c   1.000
_cell.angle_alpha   90.00
_cell.angle_beta   90.00
_cell.angle_gamma   90.00
#
_symmetry.space_group_name_H-M   'P 1'
#
loop_
_entity.id
_entity.type
_entity.pdbx_description
1 polymer ?
#
loop_
_entity_poly.entity_id
_entity_poly.type
_entity_poly.pdbx_seq_one_letter_code
_entity_poly.pdbx_strand_id
1 'polypeptide(L)'
;MQGRLPSGDRLYICHGFGCAYTDRVDFTRADRRRLARFLRAGRGSAKAERAALSKAVVWQEKRVGRAIGSSNDIGGLDLKNAGVRGQMDCIDEATNTTSLLLYLENNSLLRHHTVGRPVARGFFIDGRYPHASAVITEKKSGLQWAIDSWRRDNAEAPDVMLLDRWFRVRSRDLDRLDMENG
;
A
#
# COMPACT_ATOMS: atom_id res chain seq x y z
N MET A 1 -3.21 2.34 14.57
CA MET A 1 -2.07 1.82 13.78
C MET A 1 -0.81 2.04 14.58
N GLN A 2 -0.06 0.98 14.87
CA GLN A 2 1.15 1.00 15.71
C GLN A 2 2.43 1.09 14.86
N GLY A 3 2.29 1.31 13.55
CA GLY A 3 3.40 1.40 12.60
C GLY A 3 4.35 2.56 12.87
N ARG A 4 5.63 2.34 12.61
CA ARG A 4 6.67 3.36 12.75
C ARG A 4 6.92 4.03 11.40
N LEU A 5 6.98 5.37 11.41
CA LEU A 5 7.30 6.17 10.23
C LEU A 5 8.69 5.84 9.68
N PRO A 6 8.89 5.91 8.35
CA PRO A 6 10.22 5.75 7.76
C PRO A 6 11.15 6.87 8.23
N SER A 7 12.46 6.59 8.27
CA SER A 7 13.49 7.55 8.69
C SER A 7 14.71 7.43 7.79
N GLY A 8 15.01 8.49 7.02
CA GLY A 8 16.03 8.42 5.97
C GLY A 8 15.69 7.33 4.96
N ASP A 9 16.63 6.40 4.73
CA ASP A 9 16.44 5.24 3.86
C ASP A 9 15.88 4.01 4.58
N ARG A 10 15.45 4.13 5.84
CA ARG A 10 14.94 3.02 6.65
C ARG A 10 13.43 2.97 6.67
N LEU A 11 12.88 1.82 6.31
CA LEU A 11 11.48 1.48 6.50
C LEU A 11 11.32 0.48 7.65
N TYR A 12 10.18 0.56 8.32
CA TYR A 12 9.73 -0.41 9.33
C TYR A 12 8.51 -1.10 8.74
N ILE A 13 8.61 -2.42 8.54
CA ILE A 13 7.61 -3.23 7.84
C ILE A 13 6.84 -4.05 8.88
N CYS A 14 5.54 -3.80 8.97
CA CYS A 14 4.61 -4.57 9.77
C CYS A 14 4.25 -5.89 9.10
N HIS A 15 4.06 -6.94 9.90
CA HIS A 15 3.47 -8.22 9.49
C HIS A 15 2.98 -8.99 10.72
N GLY A 16 2.36 -10.14 10.50
CA GLY A 16 1.80 -11.02 11.52
C GLY A 16 0.40 -10.61 11.99
N PHE A 17 -0.29 -9.75 11.24
CA PHE A 17 -1.60 -9.14 11.53
C PHE A 17 -1.52 -8.10 12.64
N GLY A 18 -2.13 -6.93 12.42
CA GLY A 18 -2.19 -5.85 13.40
C GLY A 18 -0.84 -5.26 13.83
N CYS A 19 0.19 -5.36 12.99
CA CYS A 19 1.59 -5.05 13.26
C CYS A 19 2.19 -5.88 14.41
N ALA A 20 1.81 -7.16 14.55
CA ALA A 20 2.35 -8.05 15.59
C ALA A 20 3.88 -8.16 15.56
N TYR A 21 4.47 -8.12 14.36
CA TYR A 21 5.90 -8.02 14.15
C TYR A 21 6.22 -6.75 13.37
N THR A 22 7.41 -6.21 13.61
CA THR A 22 7.95 -5.09 12.86
C THR A 22 9.41 -5.34 12.56
N ASP A 23 9.73 -5.50 11.28
CA ASP A 23 11.10 -5.71 10.82
C ASP A 23 11.64 -4.47 10.11
N ARG A 24 12.96 -4.27 10.22
CA ARG A 24 13.65 -3.11 9.68
C ARG A 24 14.21 -3.43 8.31
N VAL A 25 13.85 -2.65 7.30
CA VAL A 25 14.40 -2.78 5.94
C VAL A 25 15.05 -1.47 5.53
N ASP A 26 16.37 -1.50 5.36
CA ASP A 26 17.14 -0.37 4.85
C ASP A 26 17.16 -0.41 3.31
N PHE A 27 16.64 0.63 2.67
CA PHE A 27 16.70 0.82 1.23
C PHE A 27 18.10 1.29 0.83
N THR A 28 18.65 0.61 -0.16
CA THR A 28 19.95 0.97 -0.73
C THR A 28 19.81 2.15 -1.70
N ARG A 29 20.95 2.71 -2.11
CA ARG A 29 20.98 3.67 -3.23
C ARG A 29 20.39 3.08 -4.52
N ALA A 30 20.53 1.77 -4.74
CA ALA A 30 19.95 1.10 -5.90
C ALA A 30 18.42 1.03 -5.82
N ASP A 31 17.89 0.75 -4.63
CA ASP A 31 16.45 0.75 -4.32
C ASP A 31 15.86 2.14 -4.60
N ARG A 32 16.46 3.21 -4.06
CA ARG A 32 16.05 4.60 -4.32
C ARG A 32 16.05 4.93 -5.82
N ARG A 33 17.10 4.56 -6.55
CA ARG A 33 17.17 4.77 -8.02
C ARG A 33 16.09 3.98 -8.76
N ARG A 34 15.73 2.78 -8.30
CA ARG A 34 14.65 1.98 -8.91
C ARG A 34 13.30 2.66 -8.74
N LEU A 35 12.97 3.10 -7.53
CA LEU A 35 11.76 3.86 -7.25
C LEU A 35 11.70 5.16 -8.05
N ALA A 36 12.78 5.96 -8.03
CA ALA A 36 12.84 7.21 -8.79
C ALA A 36 12.61 7.01 -10.30
N ARG A 37 13.02 5.87 -10.88
CA ARG A 37 12.74 5.55 -12.29
C ARG A 37 11.26 5.34 -12.56
N PHE A 38 10.53 4.65 -11.68
CA PHE A 38 9.08 4.49 -11.82
C PHE A 38 8.38 5.84 -11.77
N LEU A 39 8.67 6.64 -10.74
CA LEU A 39 8.01 7.93 -10.54
C LEU A 39 8.36 8.94 -11.64
N ARG A 40 9.60 8.94 -12.14
CA ARG A 40 9.99 9.75 -13.30
C ARG A 40 9.21 9.37 -14.56
N ALA A 41 8.94 8.08 -14.79
CA ALA A 41 8.12 7.65 -15.92
C ALA A 41 6.64 8.09 -15.78
N GLY A 42 6.14 8.21 -14.54
CA GLY A 42 4.79 8.69 -14.23
C GLY A 42 4.63 10.21 -14.14
N ARG A 43 5.70 11.01 -14.27
CA ARG A 43 5.68 12.46 -13.97
C ARG A 43 4.77 13.32 -14.86
N GLY A 44 4.27 12.78 -15.97
CA GLY A 44 3.51 13.52 -16.98
C GLY A 44 2.14 13.98 -16.50
N SER A 45 1.49 13.24 -15.59
CA SER A 45 0.17 13.59 -15.06
C SER A 45 -0.12 12.88 -13.73
N ALA A 46 -1.12 13.35 -12.97
CA ALA A 46 -1.55 12.67 -11.75
C ALA A 46 -1.97 11.20 -12.01
N LYS A 47 -2.71 10.95 -13.10
CA LYS A 47 -3.07 9.56 -13.50
C LYS A 47 -1.83 8.69 -13.75
N ALA A 48 -0.82 9.22 -14.44
CA ALA A 48 0.41 8.48 -14.71
C ALA A 48 1.26 8.25 -13.44
N GLU A 49 1.26 9.21 -12.50
CA GLU A 49 1.93 9.04 -11.21
C GLU A 49 1.26 7.97 -10.36
N ARG A 50 -0.07 7.88 -10.34
CA ARG A 50 -0.81 6.80 -9.67
C ARG A 50 -0.46 5.42 -10.24
N ALA A 51 -0.32 5.29 -11.56
CA ALA A 51 0.14 4.05 -12.19
C ALA A 51 1.60 3.72 -11.83
N ALA A 52 2.46 4.74 -11.67
CA ALA A 52 3.83 4.54 -11.21
C ALA A 52 3.90 4.14 -9.72
N LEU A 53 3.01 4.65 -8.89
CA LEU A 53 2.87 4.27 -7.48
C LEU A 53 2.45 2.80 -7.32
N SER A 54 1.48 2.34 -8.12
CA SER A 54 1.11 0.92 -8.18
C SER A 54 2.33 0.02 -8.46
N LYS A 55 3.18 0.39 -9.42
CA LYS A 55 4.45 -0.32 -9.71
C LYS A 55 5.45 -0.25 -8.56
N ALA A 56 5.47 0.87 -7.82
CA ALA A 56 6.35 1.04 -6.67
C ALA A 56 5.95 0.14 -5.50
N VAL A 57 4.64 0.01 -5.23
CA VAL A 57 4.08 -0.91 -4.22
C VAL A 57 4.44 -2.35 -4.53
N VAL A 58 4.13 -2.82 -5.76
CA VAL A 58 4.53 -4.15 -6.25
C VAL A 58 6.03 -4.40 -6.09
N TRP A 59 6.85 -3.41 -6.42
CA TRP A 59 8.30 -3.54 -6.28
C TRP A 59 8.74 -3.60 -4.81
N GLN A 60 8.12 -2.80 -3.93
CA GLN A 60 8.39 -2.84 -2.50
C GLN A 60 8.07 -4.22 -1.94
N GLU A 61 6.88 -4.75 -2.20
CA GLU A 61 6.45 -6.06 -1.71
C GLU A 61 7.43 -7.17 -2.10
N LYS A 62 7.92 -7.18 -3.35
CA LYS A 62 9.00 -8.11 -3.77
C LYS A 62 10.31 -7.89 -2.99
N ARG A 63 10.67 -6.63 -2.75
CA ARG A 63 11.92 -6.25 -2.09
C ARG A 63 11.89 -6.56 -0.59
N VAL A 64 10.77 -6.33 0.08
CA VAL A 64 10.58 -6.62 1.51
C VAL A 64 10.33 -8.10 1.73
N GLY A 65 9.56 -8.77 0.85
CA GLY A 65 9.30 -10.21 0.92
C GLY A 65 10.58 -11.05 0.99
N ARG A 66 11.57 -10.70 0.17
CA ARG A 66 12.89 -11.35 0.22
C ARG A 66 13.69 -11.06 1.49
N ALA A 67 13.43 -9.92 2.14
CA ALA A 67 14.18 -9.47 3.31
C ALA A 67 13.60 -9.97 4.63
N ILE A 68 12.27 -10.09 4.72
CA ILE A 68 11.58 -10.43 5.97
C ILE A 68 10.77 -11.73 5.90
N GLY A 69 10.77 -12.40 4.75
CA GLY A 69 10.04 -13.65 4.55
C GLY A 69 8.57 -13.49 4.17
N SER A 70 8.11 -12.31 3.74
CA SER A 70 6.71 -12.08 3.32
C SER A 70 6.42 -12.41 1.85
N SER A 71 7.32 -13.10 1.15
CA SER A 71 7.14 -13.39 -0.28
C SER A 71 5.93 -14.28 -0.62
N ASN A 72 5.40 -15.00 0.36
CA ASN A 72 4.23 -15.87 0.21
C ASN A 72 3.00 -15.31 0.92
N ASP A 73 3.00 -14.00 1.23
CA ASP A 73 1.82 -13.39 1.81
C ASP A 73 0.60 -13.54 0.90
N ILE A 74 -0.53 -13.88 1.52
CA ILE A 74 -1.77 -14.32 0.87
C ILE A 74 -2.76 -13.18 1.03
N GLY A 75 -3.30 -12.73 -0.09
CA GLY A 75 -4.23 -11.61 -0.12
C GLY A 75 -5.55 -11.89 0.58
N GLY A 76 -6.14 -10.81 1.08
CA GLY A 76 -7.50 -10.79 1.60
C GLY A 76 -7.59 -11.28 3.04
N LEU A 77 -8.83 -11.61 3.43
CA LEU A 77 -9.12 -12.00 4.80
C LEU A 77 -8.80 -13.47 5.04
N ASP A 78 -7.65 -13.75 5.64
CA ASP A 78 -7.32 -15.08 6.15
C ASP A 78 -6.92 -15.05 7.64
N LEU A 79 -7.92 -15.12 8.53
CA LEU A 79 -7.70 -15.16 9.97
C LEU A 79 -6.87 -16.34 10.45
N LYS A 80 -6.73 -17.42 9.66
CA LYS A 80 -5.91 -18.58 10.04
C LYS A 80 -4.41 -18.26 10.01
N ASN A 81 -4.03 -17.23 9.27
CA ASN A 81 -2.65 -16.76 9.14
C ASN A 81 -2.28 -15.66 10.15
N ALA A 82 -3.18 -15.30 11.07
CA ALA A 82 -2.87 -14.34 12.12
C ALA A 82 -1.68 -14.82 12.97
N GLY A 83 -0.70 -13.95 13.20
CA GLY A 83 0.53 -14.26 13.94
C GLY A 83 1.59 -15.05 13.15
N VAL A 84 1.32 -15.46 11.91
CA VAL A 84 2.31 -16.09 11.03
C VAL A 84 3.28 -15.00 10.54
N ARG A 85 4.58 -15.20 10.77
CA ARG A 85 5.60 -14.26 10.29
C ARG A 85 5.58 -14.17 8.77
N GLY A 86 5.58 -12.95 8.25
CA GLY A 86 5.53 -12.64 6.82
C GLY A 86 4.11 -12.44 6.28
N GLN A 87 3.07 -12.96 6.92
CA GLN A 87 1.68 -12.73 6.49
C GLN A 87 1.19 -11.35 6.91
N MET A 88 0.31 -10.72 6.13
CA MET A 88 -0.14 -9.36 6.37
C MET A 88 -1.67 -9.26 6.32
N ASP A 89 -2.25 -8.48 7.23
CA ASP A 89 -3.64 -8.06 7.14
C ASP A 89 -3.76 -6.65 6.53
N CYS A 90 -5.00 -6.15 6.45
CA CYS A 90 -5.24 -4.80 5.95
C CYS A 90 -4.54 -3.69 6.75
N ILE A 91 -4.25 -3.91 8.04
CA ILE A 91 -3.55 -2.93 8.88
C ILE A 91 -2.07 -2.92 8.54
N ASP A 92 -1.47 -4.09 8.42
CA ASP A 92 -0.08 -4.26 7.99
C ASP A 92 0.14 -3.65 6.61
N GLU A 93 -0.70 -4.01 5.65
CA GLU A 93 -0.62 -3.54 4.27
C GLU A 93 -0.81 -2.03 4.13
N ALA A 94 -1.84 -1.47 4.78
CA ALA A 94 -2.05 -0.02 4.79
C ALA A 94 -0.87 0.72 5.44
N THR A 95 -0.29 0.15 6.49
CA THR A 95 0.87 0.73 7.19
C THR A 95 2.12 0.70 6.30
N ASN A 96 2.42 -0.45 5.69
CA ASN A 96 3.59 -0.66 4.83
C ASN A 96 3.54 0.18 3.56
N THR A 97 2.36 0.25 2.93
CA THR A 97 2.12 1.11 1.77
C THR A 97 2.22 2.59 2.15
N THR A 98 1.66 3.01 3.30
CA THR A 98 1.83 4.40 3.77
C THR A 98 3.30 4.74 4.02
N SER A 99 4.08 3.80 4.59
CA SER A 99 5.53 3.96 4.82
C SER A 99 6.30 4.16 3.51
N LEU A 100 5.97 3.38 2.46
CA LEU A 100 6.52 3.59 1.11
C LEU A 100 6.24 5.01 0.62
N LEU A 101 4.97 5.43 0.68
CA LEU A 101 4.52 6.71 0.14
C LEU A 101 5.22 7.87 0.84
N LEU A 102 5.34 7.82 2.17
CA LEU A 102 6.07 8.81 2.95
C LEU A 102 7.56 8.81 2.61
N TYR A 103 8.18 7.65 2.41
CA TYR A 103 9.57 7.58 1.94
C TYR A 103 9.73 8.27 0.57
N LEU A 104 8.80 8.05 -0.37
CA LEU A 104 8.80 8.70 -1.68
C LEU A 104 8.62 10.23 -1.57
N GLU A 105 7.70 10.68 -0.71
CA GLU A 105 7.44 12.10 -0.46
C GLU A 105 8.65 12.80 0.18
N ASN A 106 9.23 12.21 1.23
CA ASN A 106 10.43 12.74 1.92
C ASN A 106 11.64 12.83 0.98
N ASN A 107 11.69 12.00 -0.05
CA ASN A 107 12.72 12.04 -1.09
C ASN A 107 12.35 12.92 -2.30
N SER A 108 11.26 13.70 -2.21
CA SER A 108 10.74 14.58 -3.26
C SER A 108 10.47 13.86 -4.59
N LEU A 109 10.04 12.60 -4.53
CA LEU A 109 9.74 11.78 -5.71
C LEU A 109 8.27 11.92 -6.18
N LEU A 110 7.39 12.49 -5.36
CA LEU A 110 5.97 12.70 -5.70
C LEU A 110 5.76 14.11 -6.27
N ARG A 111 5.39 14.20 -7.55
CA ARG A 111 5.15 15.47 -8.23
C ARG A 111 3.71 15.93 -8.06
N HIS A 112 2.75 15.04 -8.29
CA HIS A 112 1.32 15.38 -8.40
C HIS A 112 0.53 15.12 -7.12
N HIS A 113 1.05 14.30 -6.20
CA HIS A 113 0.34 13.96 -4.97
C HIS A 113 1.15 14.26 -3.72
N THR A 114 0.45 14.43 -2.61
CA THR A 114 0.97 14.35 -1.24
C THR A 114 0.41 13.13 -0.53
N VAL A 115 1.07 12.67 0.53
CA VAL A 115 0.60 11.53 1.31
C VAL A 115 -0.48 11.98 2.30
N GLY A 116 -1.60 11.26 2.31
CA GLY A 116 -2.68 11.46 3.27
C GLY A 116 -2.54 10.57 4.49
N ARG A 117 -3.33 10.85 5.54
CA ARG A 117 -3.48 9.91 6.65
C ARG A 117 -4.17 8.63 6.13
N PRO A 118 -3.70 7.43 6.47
CA PRO A 118 -4.41 6.21 6.11
C PRO A 118 -5.80 6.21 6.74
N VAL A 119 -6.74 5.57 6.06
CA VAL A 119 -8.13 5.49 6.50
C VAL A 119 -8.49 4.07 6.87
N ALA A 120 -9.55 3.93 7.66
CA ALA A 120 -10.18 2.66 7.95
C ALA A 120 -11.70 2.76 7.82
N ARG A 121 -12.36 1.64 7.54
CA ARG A 121 -13.81 1.51 7.48
C ARG A 121 -14.23 0.10 7.92
N GLY A 122 -15.50 -0.05 8.25
CA GLY A 122 -16.01 -1.29 8.82
C GLY A 122 -15.68 -1.35 10.31
N PHE A 123 -16.73 -1.54 11.10
CA PHE A 123 -16.66 -1.92 12.50
C PHE A 123 -17.73 -2.99 12.68
N PHE A 124 -17.55 -3.94 13.60
CA PHE A 124 -18.49 -5.05 13.83
C PHE A 124 -20.00 -4.65 13.97
N ILE A 125 -20.30 -3.36 14.13
CA ILE A 125 -21.63 -2.73 14.19
C ILE A 125 -22.32 -2.48 12.82
N ASP A 126 -21.59 -2.37 11.70
CA ASP A 126 -22.17 -2.08 10.37
C ASP A 126 -22.17 -3.31 9.42
N GLY A 127 -21.79 -4.47 9.93
CA GLY A 127 -21.69 -5.73 9.17
C GLY A 127 -20.58 -5.72 8.11
N ARG A 128 -19.68 -4.73 8.12
CA ARG A 128 -18.48 -4.70 7.26
C ARG A 128 -17.26 -5.08 8.09
N TYR A 129 -16.44 -5.95 7.54
CA TYR A 129 -15.17 -6.31 8.15
C TYR A 129 -14.25 -5.08 8.22
N PRO A 130 -13.50 -4.87 9.32
CA PRO A 130 -12.52 -3.79 9.42
C PRO A 130 -11.54 -3.85 8.26
N HIS A 131 -11.42 -2.75 7.52
CA HIS A 131 -10.54 -2.64 6.38
C HIS A 131 -9.82 -1.29 6.39
N ALA A 132 -8.54 -1.28 6.04
CA ALA A 132 -7.70 -0.09 6.01
C ALA A 132 -6.98 0.06 4.68
N SER A 133 -6.63 1.31 4.33
CA SER A 133 -5.89 1.61 3.11
C SER A 133 -5.04 2.86 3.26
N ALA A 134 -3.92 2.89 2.53
CA ALA A 134 -3.09 4.07 2.38
C ALA A 134 -3.76 5.09 1.46
N VAL A 135 -3.47 6.38 1.67
CA VAL A 135 -4.12 7.47 0.93
C VAL A 135 -3.08 8.42 0.35
N ILE A 136 -3.33 8.87 -0.88
CA ILE A 136 -2.66 10.02 -1.48
C ILE A 136 -3.69 11.09 -1.85
N THR A 137 -3.29 12.35 -1.81
CA THR A 137 -4.12 13.49 -2.20
C THR A 137 -3.52 14.16 -3.43
N GLU A 138 -4.29 14.31 -4.50
CA GLU A 138 -3.85 15.01 -5.71
C GLU A 138 -3.77 16.52 -5.43
N LYS A 139 -2.58 17.11 -5.59
CA LYS A 139 -2.30 18.52 -5.25
C LYS A 139 -3.19 19.52 -5.99
N LYS A 140 -3.53 19.23 -7.25
CA LYS A 140 -4.28 20.16 -8.10
C LYS A 140 -5.77 20.17 -7.79
N SER A 141 -6.36 18.99 -7.58
CA SER A 141 -7.81 18.83 -7.45
C SER A 141 -8.27 18.66 -6.00
N GLY A 142 -7.36 18.32 -5.09
CA GLY A 142 -7.71 17.90 -3.72
C GLY A 142 -8.33 16.51 -3.65
N LEU A 143 -8.51 15.82 -4.79
CA LEU A 143 -9.10 14.48 -4.81
C LEU A 143 -8.19 13.48 -4.10
N GLN A 144 -8.79 12.69 -3.22
CA GLN A 144 -8.10 11.64 -2.49
C GLN A 144 -8.26 10.30 -3.20
N TRP A 145 -7.19 9.50 -3.18
CA TRP A 145 -7.14 8.18 -3.78
C TRP A 145 -6.63 7.17 -2.76
N ALA A 146 -7.32 6.04 -2.66
CA ALA A 146 -6.85 4.87 -1.93
C ALA A 146 -5.79 4.14 -2.77
N ILE A 147 -4.77 3.61 -2.09
CA ILE A 147 -3.80 2.66 -2.63
C ILE A 147 -3.85 1.45 -1.69
N ASP A 148 -4.52 0.40 -2.15
CA ASP A 148 -4.91 -0.74 -1.32
C ASP A 148 -4.28 -2.03 -1.86
N SER A 149 -3.27 -2.54 -1.17
CA SER A 149 -2.52 -3.76 -1.53
C SER A 149 -3.09 -5.04 -0.90
N TRP A 150 -4.07 -4.95 -0.01
CA TRP A 150 -4.44 -6.09 0.84
C TRP A 150 -5.18 -7.22 0.11
N ARG A 151 -6.00 -6.91 -0.90
CA ARG A 151 -6.94 -7.90 -1.45
C ARG A 151 -6.25 -9.04 -2.21
N ARG A 152 -5.09 -8.79 -2.81
CA ARG A 152 -4.39 -9.73 -3.70
C ARG A 152 -3.11 -10.23 -3.03
N ASP A 153 -2.56 -11.31 -3.56
CA ASP A 153 -1.33 -11.90 -3.06
C ASP A 153 -0.13 -10.95 -3.19
N ASN A 154 0.92 -11.23 -2.42
CA ASN A 154 2.12 -10.43 -2.38
C ASN A 154 2.64 -10.08 -3.78
N ALA A 155 2.87 -8.79 -3.98
CA ALA A 155 3.40 -8.16 -5.16
C ALA A 155 2.51 -8.26 -6.41
N GLU A 156 1.21 -8.35 -6.21
CA GLU A 156 0.21 -7.99 -7.21
C GLU A 156 -0.12 -6.49 -7.19
N ALA A 157 -0.76 -6.02 -8.25
CA ALA A 157 -1.07 -4.60 -8.37
C ALA A 157 -2.11 -4.19 -7.30
N PRO A 158 -1.84 -3.14 -6.50
CA PRO A 158 -2.81 -2.63 -5.55
C PRO A 158 -4.01 -2.03 -6.30
N ASP A 159 -5.15 -2.03 -5.62
CA ASP A 159 -6.32 -1.30 -6.07
C ASP A 159 -6.09 0.21 -5.89
N VAL A 160 -6.15 0.95 -6.99
CA VAL A 160 -5.94 2.41 -7.02
C VAL A 160 -7.21 3.11 -7.49
N MET A 161 -7.93 3.73 -6.58
CA MET A 161 -9.23 4.36 -6.89
C MET A 161 -9.54 5.57 -6.01
N LEU A 162 -10.52 6.38 -6.44
CA LEU A 162 -11.02 7.50 -5.64
C LEU A 162 -11.45 7.02 -4.26
N LEU A 163 -11.10 7.79 -3.22
CA LEU A 163 -11.35 7.43 -1.83
C LEU A 163 -12.84 7.23 -1.55
N ASP A 164 -13.72 8.08 -2.09
CA ASP A 164 -15.17 7.94 -1.99
C ASP A 164 -15.67 6.62 -2.60
N ARG A 165 -15.07 6.20 -3.71
CA ARG A 165 -15.37 4.92 -4.33
C ARG A 165 -14.88 3.78 -3.43
N TRP A 166 -13.66 3.89 -2.92
CA TRP A 166 -13.11 2.92 -1.97
C TRP A 166 -14.09 2.71 -0.82
N PHE A 167 -14.57 3.75 -0.13
CA PHE A 167 -15.54 3.61 0.97
C PHE A 167 -16.85 2.90 0.59
N ARG A 168 -17.31 3.01 -0.66
CA ARG A 168 -18.56 2.40 -1.14
C ARG A 168 -18.41 0.94 -1.56
N VAL A 169 -17.33 0.58 -2.26
CA VAL A 169 -17.15 -0.77 -2.83
C VAL A 169 -16.85 -1.81 -1.76
N ARG A 170 -17.41 -3.01 -1.93
CA ARG A 170 -17.05 -4.21 -1.15
C ARG A 170 -16.06 -5.07 -1.95
N SER A 171 -15.39 -6.03 -1.31
CA SER A 171 -14.42 -6.91 -2.00
C SER A 171 -15.02 -7.59 -3.24
N ARG A 172 -16.25 -8.11 -3.15
CA ARG A 172 -16.98 -8.71 -4.29
C ARG A 172 -17.16 -7.77 -5.50
N ASP A 173 -17.24 -6.46 -5.26
CA ASP A 173 -17.45 -5.47 -6.32
C ASP A 173 -16.13 -5.22 -7.07
N LEU A 174 -14.98 -5.45 -6.42
CA LEU A 174 -13.65 -5.33 -7.00
C LEU A 174 -13.33 -6.51 -7.92
N ASP A 175 -13.69 -7.73 -7.53
CA ASP A 175 -13.48 -8.94 -8.35
C ASP A 175 -14.23 -8.84 -9.69
N ARG A 176 -15.44 -8.27 -9.66
CA ARG A 176 -16.21 -8.01 -10.88
C ARG A 176 -15.52 -6.97 -11.79
N LEU A 177 -14.96 -5.91 -11.21
CA LEU A 177 -14.25 -4.88 -11.97
C LEU A 177 -12.97 -5.44 -12.62
N ASP A 178 -12.30 -6.36 -11.96
CA ASP A 178 -11.11 -7.01 -12.52
C ASP A 178 -11.48 -7.85 -13.75
N MET A 179 -12.58 -8.61 -13.70
CA MET A 179 -13.08 -9.37 -14.86
C MET A 179 -13.54 -8.48 -16.03
N GLU A 180 -14.03 -7.28 -15.75
CA GLU A 180 -14.48 -6.33 -16.79
C GLU A 180 -13.31 -5.56 -17.43
N ASN A 181 -12.13 -5.51 -16.80
CA ASN A 181 -10.95 -4.76 -17.27
C ASN A 181 -9.77 -5.67 -17.71
N GLY A 182 -9.90 -6.99 -17.58
CA GLY A 182 -8.93 -7.99 -18.04
C GLY A 182 -9.18 -8.41 -19.48
#